data_AF-A0AAD4DL59-F1
#
_entry.id   AF-A0AAD4DL59-F1
#
_cell.length_a   1.000
_cell.length_b   1.000
_cell.length_c   1.000
_cell.angle_alpha   90.00
_cell.angle_beta   90.00
_cell.angle_gamma   90.00
#
_symmetry.space_group_name_H-M   'P 1'
#
loop_
_entity.id
_entity.type
_entity.pdbx_description
1 polymer ?
#
loop_
_entity_poly.entity_id
_entity_poly.type
_entity_poly.pdbx_seq_one_letter_code
_entity_poly.pdbx_strand_id
1 'polypeptide(L)'
;MSNPAVAKWLEEIAAAKAKAQAREQQQQQQQSITPSSSIPQEQNPQQPAPQRTSTTTMTSCTSAATAAATPTQYGIIPSYNLRTHKKQLRLVLPPEPRKPGPGECCGNDCEPCVNTIYWEDLEAYREKCRIFQRQFEYECQALEAEESGCEKEAGAVADSRKESKDPKRSKKEEEEEEVLETEGQEEVEGTGLSIRLYRPFKVLRKEYLSENTLLVVCDLPYVSKKENHSTRTRMETMFHLLIRFQQPADGQFLTKAFTPVDLSKFHTREVEVAQGGSGCESSSSVGGALKYRTVKEVGHGVEDRMAFLVKLYPSPHATSNMFRALEVYMENSDNNSNTGEKDDSDRAKKGVLFLRGPIQTSRDRQRNQQQMGSDSSRSRKSAESTMTGSQKRYRRKRIVMIAAGSGITPMYQVLRALHDQQQHRQQHVSNRGGGEGGGGGVEEKGGSRLLSFWEADEVDLVYCNRTTDDIWLRQELQFFGSSDRKGEDTAASISEMTAGLSLAKRTVVRVQHVLSSPSSTHQAPIDQDMHRQNAHHRFHTGRITLDLLRNTLLPPSRHLQDVNDDRDDDDDDDNDEEQLQILVCGPPLFNKDVSAMLTELGYVDSASCELHILE
;
A
#
# COMPACT_ATOMS: atom_id res chain seq x y z
N MET A 1 -28.89 -11.57 -51.19
CA MET A 1 -29.80 -12.24 -50.25
C MET A 1 -29.39 -11.83 -48.85
N SER A 2 -30.18 -10.98 -48.17
CA SER A 2 -29.90 -10.55 -46.80
C SER A 2 -30.14 -11.71 -45.83
N ASN A 3 -29.24 -11.89 -44.86
CA ASN A 3 -29.29 -12.97 -43.89
C ASN A 3 -30.54 -12.78 -42.97
N PRO A 4 -31.50 -13.71 -42.95
CA PRO A 4 -32.73 -13.59 -42.16
C PRO A 4 -32.48 -13.47 -40.65
N ALA A 5 -31.33 -13.96 -40.15
CA ALA A 5 -30.95 -13.81 -38.75
C ALA A 5 -30.64 -12.34 -38.40
N VAL A 6 -30.01 -11.60 -39.32
CA VAL A 6 -29.69 -10.17 -39.12
C VAL A 6 -30.96 -9.33 -39.13
N ALA A 7 -31.92 -9.65 -40.00
CA ALA A 7 -33.22 -8.95 -40.04
C ALA A 7 -33.99 -9.13 -38.73
N LYS A 8 -34.05 -10.36 -38.20
CA LYS A 8 -34.72 -10.64 -36.93
C LYS A 8 -34.06 -9.93 -35.75
N TRP A 9 -32.72 -9.91 -35.71
CA TRP A 9 -31.98 -9.23 -34.66
C TRP A 9 -32.19 -7.70 -34.68
N LEU A 10 -32.25 -7.10 -35.87
CA LEU A 10 -32.55 -5.66 -36.03
C LEU A 10 -33.97 -5.32 -35.57
N GLU A 11 -34.93 -6.21 -35.80
CA GLU A 11 -36.32 -6.06 -35.35
C GLU A 11 -36.44 -6.14 -33.82
N GLU A 12 -35.68 -7.06 -33.18
CA GLU A 12 -35.59 -7.17 -31.72
C GLU A 12 -34.97 -5.91 -31.08
N ILE A 13 -33.93 -5.33 -31.70
CA ILE A 13 -33.34 -4.06 -31.24
C ILE A 13 -34.33 -2.89 -31.39
N ALA A 14 -35.07 -2.82 -32.49
CA ALA A 14 -36.07 -1.78 -32.70
C ALA A 14 -37.19 -1.86 -31.65
N ALA A 15 -37.67 -3.07 -31.34
CA ALA A 15 -38.66 -3.30 -30.30
C ALA A 15 -38.15 -2.92 -28.89
N ALA A 16 -36.89 -3.24 -28.58
CA ALA A 16 -36.26 -2.88 -27.32
C ALA A 16 -36.14 -1.35 -27.15
N LYS A 17 -35.75 -0.63 -28.22
CA LYS A 17 -35.70 0.85 -28.21
C LYS A 17 -37.08 1.48 -28.02
N ALA A 18 -38.10 0.97 -28.70
CA ALA A 18 -39.47 1.48 -28.53
C ALA A 18 -39.98 1.31 -27.09
N LYS A 19 -39.66 0.17 -26.45
CA LYS A 19 -40.03 -0.09 -25.06
C LYS A 19 -39.31 0.81 -24.05
N ALA A 20 -38.05 1.17 -24.33
CA ALA A 20 -37.29 2.11 -23.52
C ALA A 20 -37.88 3.53 -23.59
N GLN A 21 -38.20 4.02 -24.79
CA GLN A 21 -38.84 5.34 -24.98
C GLN A 21 -40.21 5.42 -24.29
N ALA A 22 -41.02 4.36 -24.35
CA ALA A 22 -42.31 4.32 -23.68
C ALA A 22 -42.19 4.44 -22.15
N ARG A 23 -41.14 3.84 -21.54
CA ARG A 23 -40.88 3.98 -20.09
C ARG A 23 -40.44 5.38 -19.71
N GLU A 24 -39.64 6.03 -20.53
CA GLU A 24 -39.19 7.40 -20.29
C GLU A 24 -40.36 8.40 -20.35
N GLN A 25 -41.27 8.23 -21.31
CA GLN A 25 -42.49 9.04 -21.38
C GLN A 25 -43.41 8.82 -20.17
N GLN A 26 -43.53 7.59 -19.67
CA GLN A 26 -44.28 7.31 -18.44
C GLN A 26 -43.66 7.99 -17.21
N GLN A 27 -42.33 8.05 -17.11
CA GLN A 27 -41.66 8.73 -16.00
C GLN A 27 -41.86 10.24 -16.05
N GLN A 28 -41.85 10.84 -17.23
CA GLN A 28 -42.10 12.28 -17.38
C GLN A 28 -43.54 12.65 -17.00
N GLN A 29 -44.53 11.81 -17.32
CA GLN A 29 -45.92 12.05 -16.91
C GLN A 29 -46.15 11.93 -15.40
N GLN A 30 -45.34 11.15 -14.68
CA GLN A 30 -45.46 11.03 -13.22
C GLN A 30 -44.86 12.23 -12.47
N GLN A 31 -43.96 12.98 -13.09
CA GLN A 31 -43.32 14.14 -12.45
C GLN A 31 -44.14 15.44 -12.54
N SER A 32 -45.20 15.49 -13.35
CA SER A 32 -46.03 16.70 -13.53
C SER A 32 -47.21 16.81 -12.55
N ILE A 33 -47.33 15.96 -11.55
CA ILE A 33 -48.46 15.97 -10.59
C ILE A 33 -47.95 16.24 -9.17
N THR A 34 -47.56 17.47 -8.88
CA THR A 34 -47.36 17.99 -7.51
C THR A 34 -48.09 19.33 -7.38
N PRO A 35 -49.23 19.39 -6.67
CA PRO A 35 -49.95 20.65 -6.48
C PRO A 35 -49.23 21.53 -5.45
N SER A 36 -48.84 22.73 -5.88
CA SER A 36 -48.22 23.75 -5.01
C SER A 36 -49.27 24.37 -4.08
N SER A 37 -49.12 24.18 -2.77
CA SER A 37 -49.84 24.92 -1.75
C SER A 37 -49.00 26.12 -1.30
N SER A 38 -49.47 27.33 -1.62
CA SER A 38 -48.90 28.60 -1.19
C SER A 38 -49.64 29.13 0.04
N ILE A 39 -48.93 29.38 1.14
CA ILE A 39 -49.43 30.10 2.33
C ILE A 39 -48.89 31.54 2.28
N PRO A 40 -49.70 32.59 2.55
CA PRO A 40 -49.29 33.99 2.41
C PRO A 40 -48.59 34.52 3.69
N GLN A 41 -47.54 35.32 3.49
CA GLN A 41 -46.87 36.11 4.54
C GLN A 41 -47.52 37.49 4.68
N GLU A 42 -47.85 37.85 5.92
CA GLU A 42 -48.42 39.14 6.34
C GLU A 42 -47.31 40.12 6.75
N GLN A 43 -47.42 41.38 6.33
CA GLN A 43 -46.48 42.48 6.54
C GLN A 43 -46.89 43.34 7.76
N ASN A 44 -45.93 43.85 8.54
CA ASN A 44 -46.07 45.12 9.28
C ASN A 44 -44.69 45.74 9.64
N PRO A 45 -44.54 47.08 9.78
CA PRO A 45 -43.29 47.81 9.55
C PRO A 45 -42.64 48.50 10.78
N GLN A 46 -41.37 48.93 10.60
CA GLN A 46 -40.59 50.09 11.14
C GLN A 46 -40.74 50.44 12.66
N GLN A 47 -39.75 50.73 13.51
CA GLN A 47 -38.38 51.31 13.49
C GLN A 47 -37.91 51.33 15.00
N PRO A 48 -36.81 51.99 15.45
CA PRO A 48 -35.38 51.71 15.31
C PRO A 48 -34.64 51.39 16.66
N ALA A 49 -33.33 51.07 16.55
CA ALA A 49 -32.26 50.80 17.54
C ALA A 49 -32.24 51.69 18.84
N PRO A 50 -31.47 51.39 19.94
CA PRO A 50 -30.13 50.75 19.94
C PRO A 50 -29.66 49.90 21.16
N GLN A 51 -28.56 49.17 20.90
CA GLN A 51 -27.44 48.81 21.79
C GLN A 51 -27.60 47.85 22.99
N ARG A 52 -26.54 47.04 23.11
CA ARG A 52 -25.92 46.40 24.29
C ARG A 52 -26.27 44.95 24.66
N THR A 53 -25.24 44.11 24.46
CA THR A 53 -24.69 43.09 25.36
C THR A 53 -25.64 42.07 25.99
N SER A 54 -25.43 40.79 25.65
CA SER A 54 -25.23 39.62 26.54
C SER A 54 -25.82 38.37 25.87
N THR A 55 -24.98 37.51 25.27
CA THR A 55 -25.46 36.19 24.80
C THR A 55 -25.24 35.17 25.91
N THR A 56 -26.32 34.94 26.63
CA THR A 56 -26.55 33.86 27.59
C THR A 56 -26.74 32.53 26.86
N THR A 57 -26.14 31.50 27.47
CA THR A 57 -26.35 30.07 27.26
C THR A 57 -27.82 29.67 27.18
N MET A 58 -28.23 28.94 26.14
CA MET A 58 -29.42 28.07 26.19
C MET A 58 -29.19 26.78 25.41
N THR A 59 -29.24 25.72 26.19
CA THR A 59 -29.43 24.30 25.88
C THR A 59 -30.77 24.07 25.17
N SER A 60 -30.79 23.27 24.10
CA SER A 60 -31.78 22.20 23.86
C SER A 60 -31.75 21.70 22.41
N CYS A 61 -31.56 20.39 22.24
CA CYS A 61 -32.37 19.59 21.31
C CYS A 61 -32.12 18.09 21.59
N THR A 62 -33.10 17.49 22.25
CA THR A 62 -33.42 16.07 22.28
C THR A 62 -33.71 15.57 20.87
N SER A 63 -33.09 14.46 20.44
CA SER A 63 -33.55 13.69 19.28
C SER A 63 -33.06 12.23 19.32
N ALA A 64 -34.04 11.35 19.52
CA ALA A 64 -34.19 9.98 19.03
C ALA A 64 -32.98 9.02 19.11
N ALA A 65 -33.04 8.10 20.06
CA ALA A 65 -32.26 6.87 20.07
C ALA A 65 -32.66 5.98 18.89
N THR A 66 -31.87 5.99 17.83
CA THR A 66 -31.88 4.95 16.79
C THR A 66 -31.29 3.69 17.43
N ALA A 67 -32.12 2.67 17.63
CA ALA A 67 -31.66 1.36 18.11
C ALA A 67 -30.55 0.87 17.17
N ALA A 68 -29.32 0.76 17.70
CA ALA A 68 -28.17 0.24 16.98
C ALA A 68 -28.53 -1.16 16.48
N ALA A 69 -28.62 -1.33 15.17
CA ALA A 69 -28.85 -2.62 14.56
C ALA A 69 -27.68 -3.53 14.96
N THR A 70 -27.95 -4.52 15.81
CA THR A 70 -26.99 -5.56 16.14
C THR A 70 -26.50 -6.20 14.83
N PRO A 71 -25.17 -6.43 14.68
CA PRO A 71 -24.63 -7.04 13.47
C PRO A 71 -25.36 -8.35 13.21
N THR A 72 -25.97 -8.46 12.03
CA THR A 72 -26.74 -9.64 11.65
C THR A 72 -25.80 -10.83 11.59
N GLN A 73 -25.93 -11.74 12.56
CA GLN A 73 -25.13 -12.96 12.62
C GLN A 73 -25.62 -13.91 11.51
N TYR A 74 -24.74 -14.25 10.57
CA TYR A 74 -24.99 -15.24 9.51
C TYR A 74 -24.37 -16.59 9.92
N GLY A 75 -24.95 -17.68 9.43
CA GLY A 75 -24.53 -19.05 9.77
C GLY A 75 -25.66 -19.87 10.37
N ILE A 76 -25.30 -20.85 11.19
CA ILE A 76 -26.26 -21.71 11.88
C ILE A 76 -26.58 -21.08 13.23
N ILE A 77 -27.85 -20.72 13.42
CA ILE A 77 -28.32 -20.11 14.67
C ILE A 77 -29.13 -21.17 15.42
N PRO A 78 -28.70 -21.61 16.62
CA PRO A 78 -29.52 -22.44 17.47
C PRO A 78 -30.75 -21.65 17.91
N SER A 79 -31.91 -22.21 17.64
CA SER A 79 -33.21 -21.69 18.07
C SER A 79 -33.90 -22.74 18.94
N TYR A 80 -34.81 -22.30 19.79
CA TYR A 80 -35.61 -23.22 20.59
C TYR A 80 -37.07 -23.10 20.18
N ASN A 81 -37.67 -24.24 19.85
CA ASN A 81 -39.09 -24.29 19.60
C ASN A 81 -39.84 -24.24 20.93
N LEU A 82 -40.37 -23.07 21.27
CA LEU A 82 -41.04 -22.83 22.57
C LEU A 82 -42.22 -23.76 22.84
N ARG A 83 -42.82 -24.36 21.81
CA ARG A 83 -43.99 -25.26 21.98
C ARG A 83 -43.58 -26.69 22.29
N THR A 84 -42.46 -27.16 21.75
CA THR A 84 -41.99 -28.54 21.89
C THR A 84 -40.80 -28.67 22.84
N HIS A 85 -40.22 -27.54 23.26
CA HIS A 85 -38.97 -27.45 24.01
C HIS A 85 -37.77 -28.15 23.32
N LYS A 86 -37.89 -28.46 22.03
CA LYS A 86 -36.81 -29.05 21.24
C LYS A 86 -35.89 -27.98 20.66
N LYS A 87 -34.59 -28.26 20.68
CA LYS A 87 -33.57 -27.46 20.00
C LYS A 87 -33.77 -27.60 18.49
N GLN A 88 -33.83 -26.49 17.77
CA GLN A 88 -33.97 -26.44 16.31
C GLN A 88 -32.90 -25.52 15.74
N LEU A 89 -32.19 -25.97 14.71
CA LEU A 89 -31.21 -25.13 14.04
C LEU A 89 -31.91 -24.33 12.94
N ARG A 90 -31.47 -23.08 12.75
CA ARG A 90 -31.92 -22.24 11.64
C ARG A 90 -30.73 -21.74 10.84
N LEU A 91 -30.70 -22.06 9.56
CA LEU A 91 -29.70 -21.56 8.63
C LEU A 91 -30.06 -20.13 8.19
N VAL A 92 -29.17 -19.18 8.44
CA VAL A 92 -29.29 -17.79 7.98
C VAL A 92 -28.14 -17.49 7.03
N LEU A 93 -28.45 -17.44 5.73
CA LEU A 93 -27.46 -17.14 4.69
C LEU A 93 -27.14 -15.64 4.64
N PRO A 94 -25.90 -15.27 4.25
CA PRO A 94 -25.57 -13.89 3.95
C PRO A 94 -26.46 -13.35 2.81
N PRO A 95 -26.64 -12.02 2.72
CA PRO A 95 -27.29 -11.41 1.57
C PRO A 95 -26.43 -11.60 0.32
N GLU A 96 -27.08 -11.83 -0.81
CA GLU A 96 -26.41 -11.93 -2.11
C GLU A 96 -25.75 -10.58 -2.48
N PRO A 97 -24.54 -10.59 -3.09
CA PRO A 97 -23.90 -9.39 -3.58
C PRO A 97 -24.82 -8.59 -4.51
N ARG A 98 -24.80 -7.25 -4.38
CA ARG A 98 -25.61 -6.38 -5.23
C ARG A 98 -25.02 -6.34 -6.63
N LYS A 99 -25.85 -6.68 -7.63
CA LYS A 99 -25.48 -6.52 -9.04
C LYS A 99 -25.24 -5.03 -9.37
N PRO A 100 -24.16 -4.70 -10.08
CA PRO A 100 -23.89 -3.32 -10.47
C PRO A 100 -25.00 -2.77 -11.36
N GLY A 101 -25.34 -1.51 -11.14
CA GLY A 101 -26.32 -0.79 -11.95
C GLY A 101 -25.81 -0.55 -13.39
N PRO A 102 -26.70 -0.33 -14.37
CA PRO A 102 -26.32 -0.10 -15.77
C PRO A 102 -25.45 1.15 -16.00
N GLY A 103 -25.34 2.06 -15.01
CA GLY A 103 -24.44 3.22 -15.05
C GLY A 103 -23.20 3.13 -14.16
N GLU A 104 -23.02 2.04 -13.41
CA GLU A 104 -21.84 1.84 -12.55
C GLU A 104 -20.66 1.27 -13.33
N CYS A 105 -20.90 0.69 -14.51
CA CYS A 105 -19.85 0.24 -15.42
C CYS A 105 -19.41 1.37 -16.36
N CYS A 106 -18.11 1.65 -16.39
CA CYS A 106 -17.47 2.63 -17.28
C CYS A 106 -17.64 2.31 -18.78
N GLY A 107 -17.91 1.05 -19.15
CA GLY A 107 -17.98 0.59 -20.55
C GLY A 107 -16.64 0.58 -21.30
N ASN A 108 -15.52 0.90 -20.64
CA ASN A 108 -14.23 1.17 -21.27
C ASN A 108 -13.19 0.05 -21.06
N ASP A 109 -13.60 -1.21 -20.89
CA ASP A 109 -12.68 -2.34 -20.62
C ASP A 109 -11.69 -2.07 -19.45
N CYS A 110 -12.18 -1.41 -18.39
CA CYS A 110 -11.43 -1.17 -17.16
C CYS A 110 -11.10 -2.54 -16.49
N GLU A 111 -9.85 -2.84 -16.11
CA GLU A 111 -9.46 -4.09 -15.43
C GLU A 111 -8.90 -3.84 -14.02
N PRO A 112 -9.54 -4.34 -12.93
CA PRO A 112 -10.78 -5.12 -12.91
C PRO A 112 -12.04 -4.27 -13.07
N CYS A 113 -12.95 -4.71 -13.95
CA CYS A 113 -14.24 -4.06 -14.19
C CYS A 113 -15.16 -4.26 -12.97
N VAL A 114 -16.07 -3.32 -12.69
CA VAL A 114 -17.09 -3.49 -11.64
C VAL A 114 -17.91 -4.77 -11.82
N ASN A 115 -18.13 -5.18 -13.07
CA ASN A 115 -18.79 -6.45 -13.37
C ASN A 115 -17.91 -7.64 -12.99
N THR A 116 -16.60 -7.59 -13.25
CA THR A 116 -15.65 -8.63 -12.86
C THR A 116 -15.64 -8.82 -11.35
N ILE A 117 -15.53 -7.72 -10.60
CA ILE A 117 -15.59 -7.74 -9.12
C ILE A 117 -16.91 -8.36 -8.64
N TYR A 118 -18.05 -7.97 -9.24
CA TYR A 118 -19.35 -8.55 -8.89
C TYR A 118 -19.40 -10.06 -9.12
N TRP A 119 -18.86 -10.57 -10.23
CA TRP A 119 -18.87 -12.00 -10.51
C TRP A 119 -17.96 -12.79 -9.56
N GLU A 120 -16.79 -12.25 -9.24
CA GLU A 120 -15.90 -12.82 -8.23
C GLU A 120 -16.56 -12.87 -6.85
N ASP A 121 -17.19 -11.76 -6.43
CA ASP A 121 -17.94 -11.68 -5.17
C ASP A 121 -19.13 -12.65 -5.16
N LEU A 122 -19.83 -12.81 -6.29
CA LEU A 122 -20.96 -13.73 -6.43
C LEU A 122 -20.52 -15.20 -6.34
N GLU A 123 -19.36 -15.54 -6.90
CA GLU A 123 -18.79 -16.88 -6.79
C GLU A 123 -18.34 -17.18 -5.35
N ALA A 124 -17.64 -16.23 -4.71
CA ALA A 124 -17.26 -16.35 -3.30
C ALA A 124 -18.49 -16.48 -2.37
N TYR A 125 -19.56 -15.74 -2.68
CA TYR A 125 -20.84 -15.85 -1.99
C TYR A 125 -21.45 -17.25 -2.11
N ARG A 126 -21.50 -17.80 -3.33
CA ARG A 126 -22.07 -19.14 -3.57
C ARG A 126 -21.30 -20.23 -2.83
N GLU A 127 -19.96 -20.17 -2.82
CA GLU A 127 -19.17 -21.15 -2.08
C GLU A 127 -19.40 -21.03 -0.57
N LYS A 128 -19.49 -19.81 -0.04
CA LYS A 128 -19.83 -19.59 1.38
C LYS A 128 -21.21 -20.14 1.76
N CYS A 129 -22.22 -19.95 0.89
CA CYS A 129 -23.55 -20.53 1.09
C CYS A 129 -23.51 -22.07 1.06
N ARG A 130 -22.71 -22.67 0.17
CA ARG A 130 -22.53 -24.12 0.10
C ARG A 130 -21.90 -24.69 1.38
N ILE A 131 -20.91 -24.00 1.94
CA ILE A 131 -20.28 -24.37 3.21
C ILE A 131 -21.31 -24.35 4.34
N PHE A 132 -22.08 -23.26 4.47
CA PHE A 132 -23.09 -23.17 5.54
C PHE A 132 -24.22 -24.20 5.38
N GLN A 133 -24.63 -24.53 4.16
CA GLN A 133 -25.61 -25.59 3.92
C GLN A 133 -25.07 -26.95 4.37
N ARG A 134 -23.83 -27.29 4.02
CA ARG A 134 -23.21 -28.56 4.45
C ARG A 134 -23.07 -28.65 5.97
N GLN A 135 -22.63 -27.57 6.61
CA GLN A 135 -22.53 -27.51 8.07
C GLN A 135 -23.90 -27.68 8.72
N PHE A 136 -24.95 -27.05 8.15
CA PHE A 136 -26.30 -27.16 8.65
C PHE A 136 -26.85 -28.59 8.56
N GLU A 137 -26.61 -29.27 7.43
CA GLU A 137 -26.99 -30.68 7.25
C GLU A 137 -26.28 -31.59 8.27
N TYR A 138 -24.98 -31.38 8.49
CA TYR A 138 -24.19 -32.13 9.47
C TYR A 138 -24.72 -31.94 10.90
N GLU A 139 -24.96 -30.69 11.32
CA GLU A 139 -25.49 -30.42 12.66
C GLU A 139 -26.93 -30.92 12.84
N CYS A 140 -27.76 -30.91 11.80
CA CYS A 140 -29.08 -31.52 11.84
C CYS A 140 -28.98 -33.04 12.06
N GLN A 141 -28.09 -33.74 11.36
CA GLN A 141 -27.87 -35.18 11.55
C GLN A 141 -27.35 -35.49 12.96
N ALA A 142 -26.43 -34.68 13.49
CA ALA A 142 -25.92 -34.84 14.84
C ALA A 142 -27.04 -34.71 15.90
N LEU A 143 -27.93 -33.73 15.75
CA LEU A 143 -29.09 -33.57 16.65
C LEU A 143 -30.07 -34.76 16.58
N GLU A 144 -30.31 -35.31 15.39
CA GLU A 144 -31.16 -36.50 15.23
C GLU A 144 -30.53 -37.74 15.89
N ALA A 145 -29.20 -37.90 15.79
CA ALA A 145 -28.48 -38.98 16.44
C ALA A 145 -28.57 -38.89 17.98
N GLU A 146 -28.41 -37.70 18.55
CA GLU A 146 -28.58 -37.46 19.99
C GLU A 146 -30.00 -37.79 20.48
N GLU A 147 -31.05 -37.41 19.73
CA GLU A 147 -32.43 -37.75 20.09
C GLU A 147 -32.68 -39.26 20.03
N SER A 148 -32.07 -39.97 19.07
CA SER A 148 -32.25 -41.43 18.92
C SER A 148 -31.51 -42.27 19.96
N GLY A 149 -30.43 -41.75 20.56
CA GLY A 149 -29.60 -42.46 21.54
C GLY A 149 -30.19 -42.52 22.94
N CYS A 150 -31.01 -41.53 23.32
CA CYS A 150 -31.48 -41.37 24.71
C CYS A 150 -32.66 -42.29 25.09
N GLU A 151 -33.42 -42.82 24.12
CA GLU A 151 -34.60 -43.66 24.43
C GLU A 151 -34.28 -45.09 24.90
N LYS A 152 -33.01 -45.54 24.80
CA LYS A 152 -32.64 -46.94 25.12
C LYS A 152 -32.08 -47.17 26.53
N GLU A 153 -31.71 -46.13 27.28
CA GLU A 153 -31.14 -46.30 28.63
C GLU A 153 -32.15 -46.16 29.78
N ALA A 154 -33.37 -45.67 29.53
CA ALA A 154 -34.39 -45.52 30.58
C ALA A 154 -35.17 -46.83 30.89
N GLY A 155 -34.89 -47.94 30.19
CA GLY A 155 -35.66 -49.19 30.29
C GLY A 155 -35.00 -50.35 31.06
N ALA A 156 -33.74 -50.23 31.50
CA ALA A 156 -32.98 -51.37 32.06
C ALA A 156 -32.40 -51.08 33.46
N VAL A 157 -33.27 -50.73 34.42
CA VAL A 157 -32.97 -50.85 35.85
C VAL A 157 -33.82 -51.98 36.43
N ALA A 158 -33.52 -53.21 36.04
CA ALA A 158 -33.79 -54.38 36.85
C ALA A 158 -33.00 -55.57 36.32
N ASP A 159 -32.09 -56.04 37.17
CA ASP A 159 -31.66 -57.43 37.25
C ASP A 159 -30.70 -57.93 36.15
N SER A 160 -29.39 -57.90 36.43
CA SER A 160 -28.69 -59.13 36.80
C SER A 160 -27.18 -58.94 36.95
N ARG A 161 -26.72 -59.42 38.09
CA ARG A 161 -25.34 -59.59 38.52
C ARG A 161 -24.87 -60.94 37.98
N LYS A 162 -23.99 -61.01 36.97
CA LYS A 162 -23.02 -62.11 36.78
C LYS A 162 -22.07 -61.92 35.58
N GLU A 163 -20.78 -61.94 35.92
CA GLU A 163 -19.69 -62.66 35.25
C GLU A 163 -19.59 -62.70 33.72
N SER A 164 -18.51 -62.06 33.26
CA SER A 164 -17.36 -62.69 32.58
C SER A 164 -17.15 -62.44 31.08
N LYS A 165 -15.86 -62.19 30.81
CA LYS A 165 -15.06 -62.43 29.59
C LYS A 165 -15.12 -61.43 28.44
N ASP A 166 -13.95 -60.80 28.27
CA ASP A 166 -13.27 -60.35 27.05
C ASP A 166 -14.03 -60.51 25.73
N PRO A 167 -13.96 -59.46 24.90
CA PRO A 167 -13.22 -59.67 23.66
C PRO A 167 -12.20 -58.57 23.37
N LYS A 168 -11.03 -59.02 22.92
CA LYS A 168 -10.00 -58.23 22.24
C LYS A 168 -10.64 -57.37 21.14
N ARG A 169 -10.81 -56.07 21.41
CA ARG A 169 -11.07 -55.06 20.38
C ARG A 169 -9.71 -54.60 19.83
N SER A 170 -9.52 -54.79 18.54
CA SER A 170 -8.29 -54.45 17.82
C SER A 170 -8.05 -52.95 17.85
N LYS A 171 -6.91 -52.58 18.42
CA LYS A 171 -6.36 -51.23 18.63
C LYS A 171 -6.02 -50.45 17.33
N LYS A 172 -6.63 -50.78 16.19
CA LYS A 172 -6.21 -50.32 14.85
C LYS A 172 -7.23 -49.43 14.14
N GLU A 173 -8.39 -49.17 14.73
CA GLU A 173 -9.42 -48.31 14.12
C GLU A 173 -9.66 -47.02 14.94
N GLU A 174 -9.32 -46.98 16.23
CA GLU A 174 -9.40 -45.74 17.03
C GLU A 174 -8.22 -44.76 16.75
N GLU A 175 -7.11 -45.22 16.17
CA GLU A 175 -5.97 -44.35 15.77
C GLU A 175 -6.17 -43.69 14.38
N GLU A 176 -7.12 -44.12 13.54
CA GLU A 176 -7.40 -43.46 12.25
C GLU A 176 -8.54 -42.43 12.34
N GLU A 177 -9.38 -42.48 13.37
CA GLU A 177 -10.50 -41.53 13.56
C GLU A 177 -10.07 -40.30 14.42
N GLU A 178 -9.07 -40.44 15.29
CA GLU A 178 -8.50 -39.32 16.08
C GLU A 178 -7.52 -38.44 15.26
N VAL A 179 -7.15 -38.86 14.03
CA VAL A 179 -6.22 -38.12 13.14
C VAL A 179 -6.95 -37.14 12.20
N LEU A 180 -8.27 -37.22 12.05
CA LEU A 180 -9.03 -36.36 11.13
C LEU A 180 -9.63 -35.10 11.77
N GLU A 181 -9.59 -34.95 13.10
CA GLU A 181 -10.17 -33.79 13.80
C GLU A 181 -9.14 -32.74 14.26
N THR A 182 -7.83 -32.99 14.12
CA THR A 182 -6.78 -32.03 14.50
C THR A 182 -6.18 -31.21 13.35
N GLU A 183 -6.57 -31.45 12.09
CA GLU A 183 -6.06 -30.69 10.93
C GLU A 183 -6.83 -29.39 10.62
N GLY A 184 -7.86 -29.05 11.40
CA GLY A 184 -8.72 -27.88 11.14
C GLY A 184 -8.27 -26.55 11.78
N GLN A 185 -7.30 -26.59 12.70
CA GLN A 185 -6.99 -25.44 13.57
C GLN A 185 -5.53 -25.39 14.02
N GLU A 186 -4.59 -25.88 13.21
CA GLU A 186 -3.24 -25.36 13.30
C GLU A 186 -3.31 -23.87 12.94
N GLU A 187 -3.37 -23.02 13.97
CA GLU A 187 -2.95 -21.64 13.87
C GLU A 187 -1.63 -21.67 13.11
N VAL A 188 -1.66 -21.19 11.87
CA VAL A 188 -0.47 -20.95 11.06
C VAL A 188 0.29 -19.78 11.71
N GLU A 189 0.80 -19.99 12.92
CA GLU A 189 1.80 -19.21 13.64
C GLU A 189 3.09 -19.33 12.82
N GLY A 190 3.23 -18.53 11.76
CA GLY A 190 4.46 -18.54 10.96
C GLY A 190 4.37 -18.07 9.51
N THR A 191 3.19 -17.76 8.96
CA THR A 191 3.09 -17.10 7.64
C THR A 191 2.95 -15.58 7.69
N GLY A 192 4.00 -14.90 7.20
CA GLY A 192 4.22 -13.45 7.05
C GLY A 192 3.06 -12.51 6.72
N LEU A 193 3.38 -11.44 6.01
CA LEU A 193 2.36 -10.75 5.21
C LEU A 193 1.72 -11.79 4.27
N SER A 194 0.38 -11.86 4.26
CA SER A 194 -0.36 -12.78 3.40
C SER A 194 -1.05 -12.02 2.28
N ILE A 195 -0.84 -12.50 1.04
CA ILE A 195 -1.55 -12.00 -0.15
C ILE A 195 -3.02 -12.40 -0.10
N ARG A 196 -3.40 -13.43 0.68
CA ARG A 196 -4.76 -13.98 0.73
C ARG A 196 -5.56 -13.47 1.91
N LEU A 197 -4.92 -13.24 3.05
CA LEU A 197 -5.58 -12.97 4.32
C LEU A 197 -5.18 -11.61 4.88
N TYR A 198 -6.15 -10.93 5.47
CA TYR A 198 -5.88 -9.78 6.31
C TYR A 198 -5.38 -10.27 7.67
N ARG A 199 -4.25 -9.75 8.11
CA ARG A 199 -3.67 -10.02 9.43
C ARG A 199 -3.76 -8.75 10.30
N PRO A 200 -3.98 -8.86 11.61
CA PRO A 200 -3.96 -7.72 12.52
C PRO A 200 -2.51 -7.27 12.80
N PHE A 201 -2.32 -5.96 12.93
CA PHE A 201 -1.06 -5.28 13.21
C PHE A 201 -1.30 -4.19 14.25
N LYS A 202 -0.47 -4.14 15.28
CA LYS A 202 -0.55 -3.16 16.37
C LYS A 202 0.02 -1.83 15.91
N VAL A 203 -0.70 -0.75 16.15
CA VAL A 203 -0.26 0.61 15.88
C VAL A 203 0.63 1.07 17.03
N LEU A 204 1.94 1.03 16.84
CA LEU A 204 2.92 1.35 17.86
C LEU A 204 3.10 2.86 18.07
N ARG A 205 2.94 3.65 17.00
CA ARG A 205 3.14 5.11 17.06
C ARG A 205 2.27 5.81 16.03
N LYS A 206 1.79 6.98 16.41
CA LYS A 206 1.07 7.91 15.55
C LYS A 206 1.61 9.31 15.78
N GLU A 207 1.99 10.00 14.71
CA GLU A 207 2.63 11.31 14.78
C GLU A 207 2.15 12.20 13.63
N TYR A 208 1.74 13.42 13.95
CA TYR A 208 1.37 14.41 12.94
C TYR A 208 2.63 15.15 12.49
N LEU A 209 3.06 14.92 11.26
CA LEU A 209 4.18 15.64 10.66
C LEU A 209 3.76 17.03 10.17
N SER A 210 2.48 17.18 9.83
CA SER A 210 1.82 18.46 9.52
C SER A 210 0.33 18.36 9.85
N GLU A 211 -0.42 19.44 9.68
CA GLU A 211 -1.89 19.45 9.87
C GLU A 211 -2.62 18.41 8.99
N ASN A 212 -2.03 18.07 7.84
CA ASN A 212 -2.63 17.18 6.85
C ASN A 212 -1.80 15.91 6.58
N THR A 213 -0.77 15.63 7.37
CA THR A 213 0.13 14.49 7.16
C THR A 213 0.35 13.74 8.47
N LEU A 214 0.02 12.46 8.46
CA LEU A 214 0.15 11.57 9.61
C LEU A 214 1.12 10.44 9.30
N LEU A 215 2.12 10.28 10.17
CA LEU A 215 2.98 9.12 10.23
C LEU A 215 2.36 8.07 11.16
N VAL A 216 2.15 6.87 10.65
CA VAL A 216 1.65 5.73 11.42
C VAL A 216 2.70 4.64 11.39
N VAL A 217 3.15 4.19 12.55
CA VAL A 217 4.11 3.08 12.68
C VAL A 217 3.39 1.88 13.28
N CYS A 218 3.48 0.75 12.59
CA CYS A 218 2.94 -0.53 13.00
C CYS A 218 4.08 -1.49 13.36
N ASP A 219 3.76 -2.49 14.18
CA ASP A 219 4.62 -3.66 14.31
C ASP A 219 4.64 -4.47 12.99
N LEU A 220 5.59 -5.37 12.85
CA LEU A 220 5.57 -6.47 11.89
C LEU A 220 5.63 -7.73 12.75
N PRO A 221 4.59 -8.59 12.78
CA PRO A 221 4.53 -9.73 13.70
C PRO A 221 5.49 -10.87 13.32
N TYR A 222 6.56 -10.59 12.56
CA TYR A 222 7.27 -11.56 11.72
C TYR A 222 8.80 -11.58 11.81
N VAL A 223 9.33 -11.55 13.03
CA VAL A 223 10.65 -12.15 13.24
C VAL A 223 10.54 -13.13 14.39
N SER A 224 10.38 -14.41 14.04
CA SER A 224 10.59 -15.46 15.03
C SER A 224 12.01 -15.27 15.56
N LYS A 225 12.16 -15.10 16.88
CA LYS A 225 13.45 -14.81 17.53
C LYS A 225 14.49 -15.94 17.36
N LYS A 226 14.17 -17.00 16.62
CA LYS A 226 14.94 -18.25 16.53
C LYS A 226 15.58 -18.50 15.16
N GLU A 227 15.25 -17.77 14.09
CA GLU A 227 15.95 -17.92 12.82
C GLU A 227 17.13 -16.96 12.70
N ASN A 228 18.31 -17.52 12.41
CA ASN A 228 19.57 -16.80 12.25
C ASN A 228 19.39 -15.58 11.32
N HIS A 229 19.91 -14.42 11.75
CA HIS A 229 19.79 -13.11 11.10
C HIS A 229 20.21 -13.01 9.61
N SER A 230 20.63 -14.09 8.95
CA SER A 230 21.15 -14.04 7.57
C SER A 230 20.07 -14.03 6.48
N THR A 231 18.87 -14.58 6.74
CA THR A 231 17.76 -14.58 5.75
C THR A 231 16.72 -13.52 6.10
N ARG A 232 17.18 -12.28 6.27
CA ARG A 232 16.32 -11.12 6.46
C ARG A 232 15.41 -10.97 5.24
N THR A 233 14.10 -11.03 5.43
CA THR A 233 13.10 -10.77 4.38
C THR A 233 13.20 -9.32 3.95
N ARG A 234 14.15 -9.03 3.06
CA ARG A 234 14.29 -7.73 2.42
C ARG A 234 12.98 -7.51 1.68
N MET A 235 12.20 -6.55 2.17
CA MET A 235 10.94 -6.22 1.53
C MET A 235 11.21 -5.96 0.06
N GLU A 236 10.45 -6.64 -0.79
CA GLU A 236 10.51 -6.42 -2.22
C GLU A 236 10.29 -4.92 -2.49
N THR A 237 10.76 -4.44 -3.63
CA THR A 237 10.48 -3.06 -4.03
C THR A 237 9.12 -2.99 -4.69
N MET A 238 8.50 -1.81 -4.73
CA MET A 238 7.28 -1.56 -5.49
C MET A 238 6.10 -2.45 -5.08
N PHE A 239 5.95 -2.72 -3.79
CA PHE A 239 4.76 -3.38 -3.28
C PHE A 239 3.94 -2.42 -2.45
N HIS A 240 2.64 -2.66 -2.47
CA HIS A 240 1.66 -1.99 -1.65
C HIS A 240 1.09 -2.98 -0.64
N LEU A 241 0.54 -2.45 0.43
CA LEU A 241 -0.29 -3.20 1.37
C LEU A 241 -1.69 -2.64 1.32
N LEU A 242 -2.67 -3.54 1.35
CA LEU A 242 -4.06 -3.20 1.53
C LEU A 242 -4.32 -3.10 3.03
N ILE A 243 -4.71 -1.92 3.48
CA ILE A 243 -5.17 -1.69 4.83
C ILE A 243 -6.69 -1.68 4.80
N ARG A 244 -7.29 -2.59 5.59
CA ARG A 244 -8.73 -2.72 5.75
C ARG A 244 -9.16 -2.17 7.09
N PHE A 245 -10.29 -1.48 7.08
CA PHE A 245 -10.87 -0.83 8.23
C PHE A 245 -12.37 -1.00 8.23
N GLN A 246 -12.97 -1.08 9.42
CA GLN A 246 -14.42 -1.11 9.57
C GLN A 246 -14.93 0.31 9.84
N GLN A 247 -15.88 0.79 9.03
CA GLN A 247 -16.49 2.09 9.23
C GLN A 247 -17.45 2.04 10.42
N PRO A 248 -17.36 3.01 11.37
CA PRO A 248 -18.23 2.98 12.57
C PRO A 248 -19.72 3.17 12.27
N ALA A 249 -20.06 3.86 11.17
CA ALA A 249 -21.43 4.28 10.90
C ALA A 249 -22.32 3.13 10.39
N ASP A 250 -21.77 2.22 9.59
CA ASP A 250 -22.52 1.18 8.87
C ASP A 250 -21.88 -0.22 8.98
N GLY A 251 -20.73 -0.33 9.65
CA GLY A 251 -19.97 -1.57 9.76
C GLY A 251 -19.32 -2.02 8.44
N GLN A 252 -19.38 -1.23 7.37
CA GLN A 252 -18.78 -1.58 6.07
C GLN A 252 -17.26 -1.56 6.14
N PHE A 253 -16.62 -2.46 5.39
CA PHE A 253 -15.17 -2.50 5.30
C PHE A 253 -14.65 -1.58 4.19
N LEU A 254 -13.85 -0.58 4.56
CA LEU A 254 -13.09 0.23 3.62
C LEU A 254 -11.69 -0.36 3.47
N THR A 255 -11.27 -0.62 2.22
CA THR A 255 -9.91 -1.09 1.91
C THR A 255 -9.19 -0.04 1.08
N LYS A 256 -7.93 0.27 1.43
CA LYS A 256 -7.09 1.22 0.69
C LYS A 256 -5.66 0.71 0.59
N ALA A 257 -5.01 0.97 -0.54
CA ALA A 257 -3.61 0.65 -0.76
C ALA A 257 -2.70 1.71 -0.12
N PHE A 258 -1.64 1.26 0.53
CA PHE A 258 -0.60 2.11 1.09
C PHE A 258 0.76 1.49 0.81
N THR A 259 1.71 2.34 0.46
CA THR A 259 3.09 1.91 0.29
C THR A 259 3.85 2.18 1.58
N PRO A 260 4.43 1.14 2.22
CA PRO A 260 5.21 1.36 3.42
C PRO A 260 6.47 2.16 3.09
N VAL A 261 6.79 3.09 3.97
CA VAL A 261 8.03 3.87 3.93
C VAL A 261 8.92 3.43 5.08
N ASP A 262 10.21 3.31 4.82
CA ASP A 262 11.16 2.98 5.88
C ASP A 262 12.02 4.20 6.19
N LEU A 263 11.78 4.76 7.38
CA LEU A 263 12.42 5.96 7.90
C LEU A 263 13.56 5.66 8.89
N SER A 264 13.93 4.38 9.06
CA SER A 264 14.93 3.93 10.04
C SER A 264 16.30 4.59 9.83
N LYS A 265 16.70 4.83 8.58
CA LYS A 265 18.04 5.33 8.23
C LYS A 265 18.25 6.83 8.45
N PHE A 266 17.19 7.60 8.75
CA PHE A 266 17.25 9.07 8.75
C PHE A 266 17.17 9.70 10.15
N HIS A 267 16.75 8.96 11.16
CA HIS A 267 16.57 9.49 12.52
C HIS A 267 17.88 9.66 13.32
N THR A 268 19.02 9.23 12.81
CA THR A 268 20.28 9.18 13.57
C THR A 268 21.13 10.45 13.53
N ARG A 269 20.82 11.46 12.70
CA ARG A 269 21.79 12.55 12.43
C ARG A 269 21.61 13.84 13.24
N GLU A 270 20.49 14.05 13.92
CA GLU A 270 20.23 15.34 14.60
C GLU A 270 20.88 15.50 15.99
N VAL A 271 21.57 14.50 16.54
CA VAL A 271 21.97 14.54 17.96
C VAL A 271 23.47 14.57 18.25
N GLU A 272 24.32 14.81 17.25
CA GLU A 272 25.77 14.98 17.50
C GLU A 272 26.24 16.43 17.59
N VAL A 273 25.41 17.42 17.23
CA VAL A 273 25.85 18.83 17.20
C VAL A 273 25.71 19.55 18.55
N ALA A 274 25.02 18.96 19.55
CA ALA A 274 24.72 19.65 20.81
C ALA A 274 25.68 19.36 21.99
N GLN A 275 26.72 18.54 21.83
CA GLN A 275 27.67 18.23 22.94
C GLN A 275 29.07 18.83 22.78
N GLY A 276 29.32 19.64 21.75
CA GLY A 276 30.59 20.35 21.53
C GLY A 276 30.61 21.79 22.08
N GLY A 277 29.85 22.10 23.14
CA GLY A 277 29.76 23.45 23.72
C GLY A 277 30.41 23.53 25.10
N SER A 278 31.73 23.72 25.11
CA SER A 278 32.49 24.10 26.30
C SER A 278 32.08 25.48 26.82
N GLY A 279 31.68 25.54 28.09
CA GLY A 279 31.88 26.66 29.02
C GLY A 279 31.45 28.07 28.62
N CYS A 280 30.24 28.48 29.05
CA CYS A 280 29.98 29.85 29.53
C CYS A 280 28.65 29.88 30.29
N GLU A 281 28.71 29.91 31.61
CA GLU A 281 27.57 30.18 32.48
C GLU A 281 27.30 31.70 32.49
N SER A 282 26.09 32.15 32.16
CA SER A 282 25.35 33.14 32.96
C SER A 282 24.02 33.60 32.33
N SER A 283 23.05 33.76 33.23
CA SER A 283 21.84 34.60 33.17
C SER A 283 20.61 34.10 32.37
N SER A 284 19.73 33.41 33.11
CA SER A 284 18.31 33.73 33.29
C SER A 284 17.57 34.47 32.18
N SER A 285 16.78 33.75 31.38
CA SER A 285 15.47 34.23 30.95
C SER A 285 14.50 33.07 30.75
N VAL A 286 13.33 33.21 31.37
CA VAL A 286 12.22 32.26 31.36
C VAL A 286 11.49 32.41 30.02
N GLY A 287 11.85 31.57 29.04
CA GLY A 287 11.14 31.43 27.78
C GLY A 287 10.76 29.97 27.60
N GLY A 288 9.45 29.68 27.55
CA GLY A 288 8.90 28.34 27.40
C GLY A 288 9.27 27.72 26.06
N ALA A 289 10.45 27.10 25.99
CA ALA A 289 10.86 26.26 24.88
C ALA A 289 9.99 24.99 24.87
N LEU A 290 9.22 24.81 23.80
CA LEU A 290 8.66 23.53 23.42
C LEU A 290 9.81 22.52 23.35
N LYS A 291 9.95 21.69 24.40
CA LYS A 291 10.85 20.55 24.43
C LYS A 291 10.40 19.57 23.34
N TYR A 292 10.99 19.66 22.16
CA TYR A 292 11.05 18.54 21.24
C TYR A 292 11.80 17.43 21.96
N ARG A 293 11.06 16.44 22.44
CA ARG A 293 11.60 15.27 23.13
C ARG A 293 12.45 14.51 22.13
N THR A 294 13.76 14.61 22.28
CA THR A 294 14.75 14.04 21.38
C THR A 294 14.56 12.53 21.33
N VAL A 295 14.27 12.01 20.14
CA VAL A 295 13.92 10.61 19.85
C VAL A 295 15.19 9.75 19.85
N LYS A 296 15.88 9.64 20.98
CA LYS A 296 17.17 8.92 21.08
C LYS A 296 17.03 7.43 21.43
N GLU A 297 15.85 6.97 21.86
CA GLU A 297 15.61 5.57 22.27
C GLU A 297 15.03 4.66 21.17
N VAL A 298 14.89 5.14 19.93
CA VAL A 298 14.27 4.35 18.84
C VAL A 298 15.29 3.51 18.04
N GLY A 299 16.58 3.57 18.38
CA GLY A 299 17.64 3.01 17.52
C GLY A 299 17.80 1.49 17.51
N HIS A 300 17.24 0.73 18.46
CA HIS A 300 17.42 -0.73 18.54
C HIS A 300 16.04 -1.39 18.60
N GLY A 301 15.53 -1.84 17.44
CA GLY A 301 14.21 -2.49 17.31
C GLY A 301 13.30 -1.96 16.19
N VAL A 302 13.82 -1.16 15.25
CA VAL A 302 13.06 -0.67 14.08
C VAL A 302 12.88 -1.75 13.00
N GLU A 303 13.63 -2.85 13.10
CA GLU A 303 13.66 -3.88 12.05
C GLU A 303 12.33 -4.64 11.91
N ASP A 304 11.53 -4.64 12.98
CA ASP A 304 10.20 -5.27 13.03
C ASP A 304 9.08 -4.22 12.97
N ARG A 305 9.34 -3.10 12.30
CA ARG A 305 8.36 -2.00 12.20
C ARG A 305 8.17 -1.56 10.78
N MET A 306 6.94 -1.15 10.50
CA MET A 306 6.54 -0.60 9.22
C MET A 306 5.93 0.77 9.44
N ALA A 307 6.31 1.74 8.62
CA ALA A 307 5.72 3.07 8.68
C ALA A 307 4.91 3.40 7.42
N PHE A 308 3.86 4.18 7.61
CA PHE A 308 2.99 4.67 6.55
C PHE A 308 2.85 6.18 6.67
N LEU A 309 3.02 6.88 5.55
CA LEU A 309 2.66 8.29 5.43
C LEU A 309 1.24 8.39 4.90
N VAL A 310 0.38 9.05 5.67
CA VAL A 310 -1.05 9.16 5.40
C VAL A 310 -1.42 10.62 5.21
N LYS A 311 -1.98 10.95 4.04
CA LYS A 311 -2.56 12.27 3.77
C LYS A 311 -3.93 12.35 4.43
N LEU A 312 -4.12 13.32 5.30
CA LEU A 312 -5.38 13.59 5.96
C LEU A 312 -6.13 14.68 5.20
N TYR A 313 -7.21 14.28 4.54
CA TYR A 313 -8.14 15.19 3.87
C TYR A 313 -9.10 15.82 4.88
N PRO A 314 -9.58 17.05 4.63
CA PRO A 314 -10.60 17.69 5.45
C PRO A 314 -11.83 16.80 5.64
N SER A 315 -12.44 16.87 6.82
CA SER A 315 -13.66 16.11 7.12
C SER A 315 -14.87 16.68 6.35
N PRO A 316 -15.82 15.84 5.89
CA PRO A 316 -15.88 14.38 6.06
C PRO A 316 -15.06 13.63 5.00
N HIS A 317 -14.08 12.84 5.45
CA HIS A 317 -13.35 11.90 4.59
C HIS A 317 -13.11 10.60 5.36
N ALA A 318 -13.74 9.50 4.91
CA ALA A 318 -13.82 8.24 5.66
C ALA A 318 -12.43 7.73 6.09
N THR A 319 -11.49 7.64 5.16
CA THR A 319 -10.11 7.20 5.45
C THR A 319 -9.41 8.14 6.44
N SER A 320 -9.55 9.45 6.29
CA SER A 320 -8.83 10.39 7.17
C SER A 320 -9.43 10.42 8.57
N ASN A 321 -10.75 10.33 8.70
CA ASN A 321 -11.44 10.30 9.98
C ASN A 321 -11.10 9.03 10.77
N MET A 322 -10.96 7.91 10.08
CA MET A 322 -10.54 6.64 10.64
C MET A 322 -9.08 6.65 11.11
N PHE A 323 -8.14 7.18 10.33
CA PHE A 323 -6.77 7.37 10.81
C PHE A 323 -6.67 8.37 11.97
N ARG A 324 -7.54 9.39 12.01
CA ARG A 324 -7.67 10.28 13.17
C ARG A 324 -8.20 9.55 14.40
N ALA A 325 -9.17 8.64 14.24
CA ALA A 325 -9.75 7.83 15.31
C ALA A 325 -8.84 6.67 15.76
N LEU A 326 -7.86 6.29 14.95
CA LEU A 326 -6.89 5.24 15.29
C LEU A 326 -6.10 5.62 16.54
N GLU A 327 -6.22 4.77 17.57
CA GLU A 327 -5.48 4.88 18.84
C GLU A 327 -4.12 4.17 18.73
N VAL A 328 -3.18 4.55 19.58
CA VAL A 328 -1.89 3.85 19.72
C VAL A 328 -2.11 2.65 20.64
N TYR A 329 -1.61 1.48 20.23
CA TYR A 329 -1.65 0.26 21.02
C TYR A 329 -0.68 0.37 22.21
N MET A 330 -1.15 0.08 23.42
CA MET A 330 -0.39 0.19 24.67
C MET A 330 -0.31 -1.19 25.33
N GLU A 331 0.88 -1.78 25.41
CA GLU A 331 1.11 -3.15 25.97
C GLU A 331 0.86 -3.28 27.48
N ASN A 332 0.63 -2.16 28.19
CA ASN A 332 0.73 -2.11 29.65
C ASN A 332 -0.54 -2.46 30.43
N SER A 333 -1.63 -2.94 29.80
CA SER A 333 -2.85 -3.27 30.56
C SER A 333 -2.90 -4.69 31.13
N ASP A 334 -2.13 -5.63 30.61
CA ASP A 334 -2.49 -7.05 30.77
C ASP A 334 -1.88 -7.71 32.02
N ASN A 335 -0.92 -7.04 32.69
CA ASN A 335 -0.25 -7.61 33.86
C ASN A 335 -0.90 -7.30 35.21
N ASN A 336 -2.04 -6.58 35.27
CA ASN A 336 -2.57 -6.12 36.57
C ASN A 336 -4.10 -6.28 36.81
N SER A 337 -4.84 -7.01 35.97
CA SER A 337 -6.29 -7.23 36.17
C SER A 337 -6.61 -8.62 36.68
N ASN A 338 -6.38 -8.84 37.97
CA ASN A 338 -6.95 -9.97 38.72
C ASN A 338 -8.43 -9.69 39.13
N THR A 339 -9.15 -8.88 38.36
CA THR A 339 -10.47 -8.33 38.72
C THR A 339 -11.51 -8.68 37.66
N GLY A 340 -12.18 -9.82 37.84
CA GLY A 340 -13.58 -10.02 37.45
C GLY A 340 -13.97 -9.95 35.97
N GLU A 341 -13.55 -10.94 35.18
CA GLU A 341 -14.26 -11.74 34.15
C GLU A 341 -15.46 -11.23 33.31
N LYS A 342 -15.86 -9.94 33.26
CA LYS A 342 -16.97 -9.51 32.39
C LYS A 342 -16.63 -8.25 31.58
N ASP A 343 -16.70 -8.40 30.25
CA ASP A 343 -16.59 -7.39 29.17
C ASP A 343 -15.20 -7.08 28.57
N ASP A 344 -14.33 -8.09 28.40
CA ASP A 344 -13.03 -7.91 27.73
C ASP A 344 -13.06 -7.86 26.18
N SER A 345 -14.18 -8.20 25.52
CA SER A 345 -14.21 -8.30 24.05
C SER A 345 -14.17 -6.95 23.31
N ASP A 346 -14.56 -5.85 23.97
CA ASP A 346 -14.65 -4.53 23.33
C ASP A 346 -13.40 -3.67 23.52
N ARG A 347 -12.59 -3.94 24.55
CA ARG A 347 -11.38 -3.15 24.83
C ARG A 347 -10.18 -3.59 23.98
N ALA A 348 -10.17 -4.85 23.55
CA ALA A 348 -9.02 -5.48 22.88
C ALA A 348 -8.79 -5.08 21.41
N LYS A 349 -9.66 -4.28 20.77
CA LYS A 349 -9.56 -3.97 19.32
C LYS A 349 -9.09 -2.56 18.99
N LYS A 350 -8.78 -1.72 19.99
CA LYS A 350 -8.31 -0.37 19.75
C LYS A 350 -6.83 -0.38 19.32
N GLY A 351 -6.51 0.37 18.27
CA GLY A 351 -5.14 0.49 17.76
C GLY A 351 -4.62 -0.71 16.98
N VAL A 352 -5.51 -1.48 16.34
CA VAL A 352 -5.14 -2.58 15.44
C VAL A 352 -5.53 -2.23 14.00
N LEU A 353 -4.61 -2.42 13.06
CA LEU A 353 -4.83 -2.33 11.63
C LEU A 353 -4.84 -3.72 11.00
N PHE A 354 -5.72 -3.94 10.03
CA PHE A 354 -5.73 -5.19 9.27
C PHE A 354 -5.00 -4.99 7.95
N LEU A 355 -3.84 -5.61 7.78
CA LEU A 355 -3.02 -5.51 6.56
C LEU A 355 -3.07 -6.80 5.74
N ARG A 356 -3.07 -6.64 4.41
CA ARG A 356 -2.95 -7.72 3.42
C ARG A 356 -1.91 -7.32 2.37
N GLY A 357 -1.05 -8.26 1.98
CA GLY A 357 -0.03 -8.06 0.94
C GLY A 357 1.15 -9.02 1.11
N PRO A 358 2.28 -8.79 0.42
CA PRO A 358 2.54 -7.70 -0.53
C PRO A 358 1.62 -7.79 -1.76
N ILE A 359 1.09 -6.64 -2.20
CA ILE A 359 0.37 -6.51 -3.47
C ILE A 359 1.30 -5.85 -4.47
N GLN A 360 1.53 -6.54 -5.59
CA GLN A 360 2.23 -6.05 -6.77
C GLN A 360 1.30 -6.16 -7.96
N THR A 361 1.52 -5.35 -9.00
CA THR A 361 0.75 -5.51 -10.24
C THR A 361 1.07 -6.87 -10.87
N SER A 362 0.11 -7.44 -11.60
CA SER A 362 0.28 -8.71 -12.33
C SER A 362 1.49 -8.67 -13.26
N ARG A 363 1.77 -7.49 -13.84
CA ARG A 363 2.90 -7.24 -14.74
C ARG A 363 4.23 -7.27 -13.99
N ASP A 364 4.32 -6.61 -12.83
CA ASP A 364 5.52 -6.66 -11.99
C ASP A 364 5.79 -8.08 -11.49
N ARG A 365 4.73 -8.79 -11.08
CA ARG A 365 4.81 -10.19 -10.65
C ARG A 365 5.27 -11.11 -11.79
N GLN A 366 4.68 -10.99 -12.97
CA GLN A 366 5.05 -11.80 -14.14
C GLN A 366 6.50 -11.54 -14.55
N ARG A 367 6.97 -10.29 -14.44
CA ARG A 367 8.35 -9.93 -14.76
C ARG A 367 9.35 -10.46 -13.74
N ASN A 368 9.05 -10.33 -12.44
CA ASN A 368 9.83 -10.93 -11.36
C ASN A 368 9.92 -12.46 -11.55
N GLN A 369 8.84 -13.11 -11.99
CA GLN A 369 8.81 -14.54 -12.30
C GLN A 369 9.60 -14.90 -13.57
N GLN A 370 9.47 -14.12 -14.66
CA GLN A 370 10.18 -14.37 -15.91
C GLN A 370 11.70 -14.26 -15.74
N GLN A 371 12.20 -13.30 -14.94
CA GLN A 371 13.63 -13.16 -14.68
C GLN A 371 14.20 -14.31 -13.84
N MET A 372 13.46 -14.76 -12.82
CA MET A 372 13.82 -15.96 -12.05
C MET A 372 13.95 -17.21 -12.95
N GLY A 373 13.11 -17.29 -14.00
CA GLY A 373 13.14 -18.36 -15.00
C GLY A 373 14.26 -18.23 -16.06
N SER A 374 14.48 -17.04 -16.62
CA SER A 374 15.43 -16.83 -17.73
C SER A 374 16.89 -17.02 -17.30
N ASP A 375 17.25 -16.61 -16.09
CA ASP A 375 18.65 -16.64 -15.65
C ASP A 375 19.13 -18.05 -15.27
N SER A 376 18.21 -18.90 -14.83
CA SER A 376 18.48 -20.33 -14.63
C SER A 376 18.84 -21.05 -15.95
N SER A 377 18.33 -20.57 -17.09
CA SER A 377 18.64 -21.11 -18.42
C SER A 377 19.89 -20.47 -19.06
N ARG A 378 20.13 -19.16 -18.84
CA ARG A 378 21.33 -18.47 -19.34
C ARG A 378 22.61 -18.92 -18.66
N SER A 379 22.55 -19.28 -17.37
CA SER A 379 23.72 -19.78 -16.64
C SER A 379 24.28 -21.09 -17.21
N ARG A 380 23.48 -21.89 -17.93
CA ARG A 380 23.97 -23.13 -18.58
C ARG A 380 24.52 -22.90 -19.99
N LYS A 381 23.97 -21.96 -20.76
CA LYS A 381 24.46 -21.65 -22.13
C LYS A 381 25.64 -20.67 -22.16
N SER A 382 25.84 -19.89 -21.10
CA SER A 382 26.96 -18.94 -20.98
C SER A 382 28.32 -19.59 -20.77
N ALA A 383 28.38 -20.86 -20.33
CA ALA A 383 29.64 -21.56 -20.12
C ALA A 383 30.27 -22.12 -21.40
N GLU A 384 29.49 -22.19 -22.50
CA GLU A 384 29.93 -22.83 -23.76
C GLU A 384 30.28 -21.80 -24.86
N SER A 385 29.99 -20.51 -24.63
CA SER A 385 30.20 -19.40 -25.59
C SER A 385 31.44 -18.54 -25.30
N THR A 386 32.35 -18.98 -24.43
CA THR A 386 33.44 -18.16 -23.86
C THR A 386 34.62 -17.88 -24.81
N MET A 387 34.52 -18.14 -26.12
CA MET A 387 35.66 -18.02 -27.05
C MET A 387 35.56 -16.91 -28.12
N THR A 388 34.44 -16.17 -28.22
CA THR A 388 34.36 -15.00 -29.11
C THR A 388 33.93 -13.77 -28.30
N GLY A 389 34.94 -13.04 -27.81
CA GLY A 389 34.86 -11.98 -26.80
C GLY A 389 34.22 -10.66 -27.23
N SER A 390 33.01 -10.68 -27.80
CA SER A 390 32.20 -9.47 -27.90
C SER A 390 31.58 -9.18 -26.54
N GLN A 391 32.30 -8.42 -25.71
CA GLN A 391 31.76 -7.84 -24.48
C GLN A 391 30.51 -7.03 -24.85
N LYS A 392 29.32 -7.54 -24.50
CA LYS A 392 28.08 -6.78 -24.67
C LYS A 392 28.22 -5.49 -23.87
N ARG A 393 28.38 -4.35 -24.56
CA ARG A 393 28.39 -3.02 -23.94
C ARG A 393 27.13 -2.87 -23.09
N TYR A 394 27.32 -2.49 -21.83
CA TYR A 394 26.21 -2.27 -20.91
C TYR A 394 25.46 -1.02 -21.37
N ARG A 395 24.20 -1.18 -21.81
CA ARG A 395 23.32 -0.05 -22.13
C ARG A 395 23.13 0.81 -20.90
N ARG A 396 23.29 2.13 -21.04
CA ARG A 396 22.96 3.08 -19.97
C ARG A 396 21.47 2.98 -19.66
N LYS A 397 21.15 2.91 -18.37
CA LYS A 397 19.77 2.81 -17.90
C LYS A 397 19.41 4.06 -17.13
N ARG A 398 18.30 4.69 -17.52
CA ARG A 398 17.78 5.89 -16.89
C ARG A 398 16.35 5.68 -16.43
N ILE A 399 16.04 6.13 -15.23
CA ILE A 399 14.68 6.07 -14.67
C ILE A 399 14.15 7.48 -14.52
N VAL A 400 12.96 7.74 -15.06
CA VAL A 400 12.22 8.99 -14.87
C VAL A 400 10.98 8.69 -14.04
N MET A 401 10.92 9.26 -12.85
CA MET A 401 9.81 9.11 -11.90
C MET A 401 8.96 10.38 -11.93
N ILE A 402 7.66 10.24 -12.11
CA ILE A 402 6.70 11.34 -12.12
C ILE A 402 5.66 11.06 -11.03
N ALA A 403 5.74 11.81 -9.94
CA ALA A 403 4.90 11.60 -8.76
C ALA A 403 4.02 12.81 -8.46
N ALA A 404 2.82 12.58 -7.93
CA ALA A 404 1.99 13.64 -7.36
C ALA A 404 1.45 13.28 -5.97
N GLY A 405 1.58 14.21 -5.01
CA GLY A 405 1.08 14.05 -3.64
C GLY A 405 1.62 12.79 -2.94
N SER A 406 0.74 11.87 -2.53
CA SER A 406 1.11 10.61 -1.86
C SER A 406 1.73 9.57 -2.80
N GLY A 407 1.65 9.77 -4.12
CA GLY A 407 2.29 8.92 -5.14
C GLY A 407 3.82 8.95 -5.10
N ILE A 408 4.42 9.74 -4.20
CA ILE A 408 5.86 9.69 -3.92
C ILE A 408 6.28 8.42 -3.17
N THR A 409 5.39 7.79 -2.42
CA THR A 409 5.76 6.67 -1.53
C THR A 409 6.28 5.43 -2.28
N PRO A 410 5.72 5.02 -3.45
CA PRO A 410 6.35 3.99 -4.30
C PRO A 410 7.69 4.43 -4.88
N MET A 411 7.78 5.67 -5.38
CA MET A 411 9.02 6.19 -5.95
C MET A 411 10.16 6.20 -4.93
N TYR A 412 9.84 6.53 -3.68
CA TYR A 412 10.78 6.50 -2.57
C TYR A 412 11.31 5.08 -2.28
N GLN A 413 10.48 4.04 -2.38
CA GLN A 413 10.95 2.65 -2.25
C GLN A 413 11.99 2.31 -3.33
N VAL A 414 11.78 2.76 -4.57
CA VAL A 414 12.72 2.54 -5.67
C VAL A 414 14.04 3.29 -5.43
N LEU A 415 13.98 4.58 -5.10
CA LEU A 415 15.16 5.39 -4.77
C LEU A 415 15.99 4.77 -3.64
N ARG A 416 15.32 4.26 -2.62
CA ARG A 416 15.99 3.60 -1.50
C ARG A 416 16.66 2.30 -1.91
N ALA A 417 16.02 1.49 -2.74
CA ALA A 417 16.60 0.24 -3.22
C ALA A 417 17.82 0.47 -4.10
N LEU A 418 17.76 1.44 -5.01
CA LEU A 418 18.89 1.92 -5.81
C LEU A 418 20.07 2.29 -4.93
N HIS A 419 19.82 3.12 -3.91
CA HIS A 419 20.85 3.57 -2.99
C HIS A 419 21.45 2.41 -2.17
N ASP A 420 20.62 1.51 -1.67
CA ASP A 420 21.12 0.35 -0.91
C ASP A 420 21.95 -0.58 -1.80
N GLN A 421 21.58 -0.76 -3.07
CA GLN A 421 22.36 -1.52 -4.04
C GLN A 421 23.74 -0.88 -4.29
N GLN A 422 23.81 0.46 -4.39
CA GLN A 422 25.10 1.15 -4.49
C GLN A 422 25.99 0.91 -3.27
N GLN A 423 25.43 1.01 -2.06
CA GLN A 423 26.18 0.77 -0.83
C GLN A 423 26.76 -0.65 -0.79
N HIS A 424 25.98 -1.65 -1.19
CA HIS A 424 26.46 -3.03 -1.31
C HIS A 424 27.59 -3.18 -2.35
N ARG A 425 27.46 -2.52 -3.51
CA ARG A 425 28.52 -2.53 -4.54
C ARG A 425 29.83 -1.92 -4.02
N GLN A 426 29.74 -0.80 -3.29
CA GLN A 426 30.91 -0.14 -2.70
C GLN A 426 31.61 -1.04 -1.66
N GLN A 427 30.84 -1.72 -0.80
CA GLN A 427 31.40 -2.66 0.20
C GLN A 427 32.08 -3.87 -0.45
N HIS A 428 31.57 -4.36 -1.58
CA HIS A 428 32.20 -5.48 -2.28
C HIS A 428 33.53 -5.09 -2.95
N VAL A 429 33.63 -3.87 -3.48
CA VAL A 429 34.87 -3.37 -4.10
C VAL A 429 35.96 -3.19 -3.05
N SER A 430 35.63 -2.64 -1.87
CA SER A 430 36.61 -2.47 -0.79
C SER A 430 37.19 -3.78 -0.26
N ASN A 431 36.42 -4.86 -0.26
CA ASN A 431 36.88 -6.16 0.26
C ASN A 431 37.81 -6.93 -0.70
N ARG A 432 37.78 -6.63 -2.01
CA ARG A 432 38.64 -7.32 -3.00
C ARG A 432 40.07 -6.79 -3.06
N GLY A 433 40.34 -5.56 -2.62
CA GLY A 433 41.65 -4.92 -2.74
C GLY A 433 42.68 -5.31 -1.66
N GLY A 434 42.31 -6.13 -0.66
CA GLY A 434 43.09 -6.24 0.58
C GLY A 434 43.86 -7.54 0.82
N GLY A 435 43.80 -8.56 -0.05
CA GLY A 435 44.46 -9.84 0.26
C GLY A 435 44.74 -10.72 -0.94
N GLU A 436 46.01 -10.77 -1.35
CA GLU A 436 46.58 -11.79 -2.26
C GLU A 436 46.64 -13.20 -1.63
N GLY A 437 45.98 -13.44 -0.50
CA GLY A 437 46.00 -14.73 0.21
C GLY A 437 44.94 -15.69 -0.31
N GLY A 438 45.33 -16.60 -1.21
CA GLY A 438 44.48 -17.65 -1.77
C GLY A 438 43.81 -18.51 -0.69
N GLY A 439 42.51 -18.30 -0.48
CA GLY A 439 41.65 -19.16 0.34
C GLY A 439 40.29 -19.28 -0.32
N GLY A 440 39.90 -20.50 -0.69
CA GLY A 440 38.65 -20.82 -1.40
C GLY A 440 37.40 -20.38 -0.62
N GLY A 441 36.90 -19.18 -0.92
CA GLY A 441 35.67 -18.65 -0.36
C GLY A 441 34.46 -19.31 -1.02
N VAL A 442 33.60 -19.90 -0.20
CA VAL A 442 32.27 -20.42 -0.57
C VAL A 442 31.45 -19.23 -1.10
N GLU A 443 31.21 -19.19 -2.41
CA GLU A 443 30.33 -18.18 -3.04
C GLU A 443 28.90 -18.32 -2.48
N GLU A 444 28.44 -17.35 -1.70
CA GLU A 444 27.02 -17.18 -1.38
C GLU A 444 26.23 -16.83 -2.66
N LYS A 445 25.74 -17.87 -3.36
CA LYS A 445 25.01 -17.73 -4.63
C LYS A 445 23.54 -17.28 -4.51
N GLY A 446 23.03 -17.04 -3.31
CA GLY A 446 21.58 -16.91 -3.06
C GLY A 446 21.00 -15.48 -3.08
N GLY A 447 21.69 -14.49 -2.52
CA GLY A 447 21.04 -13.22 -2.13
C GLY A 447 21.06 -12.07 -3.15
N SER A 448 21.92 -12.14 -4.17
CA SER A 448 22.22 -10.96 -5.01
C SER A 448 21.24 -10.71 -6.17
N ARG A 449 20.37 -11.68 -6.50
CA ARG A 449 19.63 -11.69 -7.78
C ARG A 449 18.43 -10.73 -7.87
N LEU A 450 17.78 -10.40 -6.76
CA LEU A 450 16.59 -9.52 -6.77
C LEU A 450 16.92 -8.03 -6.92
N LEU A 451 18.19 -7.64 -6.73
CA LEU A 451 18.60 -6.23 -6.74
C LEU A 451 19.03 -5.72 -8.11
N SER A 452 19.32 -6.61 -9.08
CA SER A 452 19.74 -6.19 -10.42
C SER A 452 18.64 -5.51 -11.25
N PHE A 453 17.40 -5.51 -10.76
CA PHE A 453 16.27 -4.91 -11.46
C PHE A 453 16.42 -3.38 -11.56
N TRP A 454 16.75 -2.73 -10.45
CA TRP A 454 16.88 -1.27 -10.39
C TRP A 454 18.32 -0.83 -10.65
N GLU A 455 18.93 -1.33 -11.71
CA GLU A 455 20.22 -0.77 -12.12
C GLU A 455 19.96 0.45 -12.99
N ALA A 456 20.21 1.63 -12.44
CA ALA A 456 20.14 2.88 -13.19
C ALA A 456 21.42 3.71 -12.94
N ASP A 457 21.91 4.34 -14.00
CA ASP A 457 22.99 5.33 -13.90
C ASP A 457 22.41 6.69 -13.50
N GLU A 458 21.17 6.97 -13.90
CA GLU A 458 20.52 8.26 -13.64
C GLU A 458 19.05 8.08 -13.24
N VAL A 459 18.60 8.91 -12.30
CA VAL A 459 17.21 9.02 -11.89
C VAL A 459 16.77 10.48 -11.90
N ASP A 460 15.71 10.78 -12.65
CA ASP A 460 15.03 12.06 -12.60
C ASP A 460 13.67 11.92 -11.93
N LEU A 461 13.44 12.63 -10.83
CA LEU A 461 12.16 12.68 -10.14
C LEU A 461 11.48 14.03 -10.38
N VAL A 462 10.33 14.02 -11.04
CA VAL A 462 9.40 15.16 -11.10
C VAL A 462 8.32 14.96 -10.05
N TYR A 463 8.33 15.77 -8.99
CA TYR A 463 7.40 15.66 -7.86
C TYR A 463 6.44 16.85 -7.79
N CYS A 464 5.18 16.60 -8.15
CA CYS A 464 4.12 17.59 -8.22
C CYS A 464 3.33 17.68 -6.90
N ASN A 465 3.22 18.87 -6.33
CA ASN A 465 2.45 19.15 -5.13
C ASN A 465 1.66 20.46 -5.27
N ARG A 466 0.74 20.71 -4.33
CA ARG A 466 -0.02 21.95 -4.33
C ARG A 466 0.81 23.09 -3.73
N THR A 467 1.31 22.89 -2.51
CA THR A 467 2.17 23.86 -1.81
C THR A 467 3.51 23.22 -1.43
N THR A 468 4.43 24.05 -0.91
CA THR A 468 5.70 23.58 -0.34
C THR A 468 5.52 22.63 0.84
N ASP A 469 4.46 22.84 1.63
CA ASP A 469 4.21 22.10 2.88
C ASP A 469 3.62 20.71 2.59
N ASP A 470 3.15 20.50 1.36
CA ASP A 470 2.67 19.21 0.87
C ASP A 470 3.80 18.31 0.37
N ILE A 471 5.05 18.80 0.25
CA ILE A 471 6.18 18.00 -0.21
C ILE A 471 6.60 17.02 0.88
N TRP A 472 6.16 15.78 0.75
CA TRP A 472 6.58 14.70 1.64
C TRP A 472 8.03 14.29 1.39
N LEU A 473 8.67 13.76 2.44
CA LEU A 473 10.03 13.20 2.38
C LEU A 473 11.06 14.20 1.85
N ARG A 474 10.85 15.51 2.06
CA ARG A 474 11.69 16.55 1.48
C ARG A 474 13.16 16.40 1.89
N GLN A 475 13.42 16.17 3.17
CA GLN A 475 14.77 16.05 3.71
C GLN A 475 15.46 14.78 3.19
N GLU A 476 14.71 13.69 3.09
CA GLU A 476 15.16 12.40 2.60
C GLU A 476 15.47 12.47 1.09
N LEU A 477 14.66 13.18 0.31
CA LEU A 477 14.92 13.42 -1.11
C LEU A 477 16.16 14.30 -1.33
N GLN A 478 16.42 15.27 -0.44
CA GLN A 478 17.64 16.08 -0.48
C GLN A 478 18.90 15.25 -0.23
N PHE A 479 18.82 14.25 0.63
CA PHE A 479 19.95 13.37 0.91
C PHE A 479 20.43 12.60 -0.34
N PHE A 480 19.51 12.14 -1.19
CA PHE A 480 19.88 11.48 -2.46
C PHE A 480 20.61 12.42 -3.42
N GLY A 481 20.28 13.71 -3.44
CA GLY A 481 20.92 14.69 -4.32
C GLY A 481 22.26 15.23 -3.79
N SER A 482 22.44 15.36 -2.47
CA SER A 482 23.66 15.98 -1.91
C SER A 482 24.88 15.07 -1.85
N SER A 483 24.68 13.76 -1.97
CA SER A 483 25.73 12.83 -1.63
C SER A 483 26.89 12.81 -2.63
N ASP A 484 26.74 13.39 -3.82
CA ASP A 484 27.77 13.46 -4.87
C ASP A 484 28.93 14.42 -4.60
N ARG A 485 28.71 15.51 -3.84
CA ARG A 485 29.71 16.59 -3.81
C ARG A 485 30.86 16.42 -2.84
N LYS A 486 30.72 15.60 -1.79
CA LYS A 486 31.81 15.48 -0.79
C LYS A 486 33.05 14.77 -1.31
N GLY A 487 32.97 14.08 -2.45
CA GLY A 487 34.08 13.36 -3.05
C GLY A 487 34.92 14.18 -4.04
N GLU A 488 34.35 15.13 -4.78
CA GLU A 488 35.07 15.81 -5.87
C GLU A 488 36.16 16.76 -5.37
N ASP A 489 35.89 17.55 -4.32
CA ASP A 489 36.88 18.49 -3.78
C ASP A 489 38.08 17.79 -3.09
N THR A 490 37.92 16.53 -2.68
CA THR A 490 39.03 15.71 -2.12
C THR A 490 39.66 14.78 -3.14
N ALA A 491 38.91 14.32 -4.15
CA ALA A 491 39.41 13.47 -5.23
C ALA A 491 40.34 14.24 -6.19
N ALA A 492 40.15 15.54 -6.39
CA ALA A 492 41.06 16.38 -7.17
C ALA A 492 42.52 16.36 -6.64
N SER A 493 42.73 16.00 -5.37
CA SER A 493 44.07 15.90 -4.76
C SER A 493 44.65 14.47 -4.75
N ILE A 494 43.86 13.44 -5.08
CA ILE A 494 44.26 12.02 -5.03
C ILE A 494 44.28 11.37 -6.43
N SER A 495 43.75 12.05 -7.45
CA SER A 495 43.48 11.48 -8.78
C SER A 495 44.69 11.15 -9.67
N GLU A 496 45.93 11.40 -9.26
CA GLU A 496 47.09 11.17 -10.15
C GLU A 496 47.77 9.80 -9.96
N MET A 497 47.48 9.04 -8.88
CA MET A 497 48.16 7.74 -8.62
C MET A 497 47.27 6.48 -8.72
N THR A 498 45.96 6.61 -8.96
CA THR A 498 45.03 5.46 -8.94
C THR A 498 44.18 5.33 -10.21
N ALA A 499 44.77 5.59 -11.37
CA ALA A 499 44.10 5.57 -12.68
C ALA A 499 43.61 4.18 -13.17
N GLY A 500 43.70 3.12 -12.36
CA GLY A 500 43.34 1.75 -12.76
C GLY A 500 42.16 1.11 -12.00
N LEU A 501 41.62 1.75 -10.96
CA LEU A 501 40.50 1.19 -10.21
C LEU A 501 39.19 1.77 -10.76
N SER A 502 38.46 0.93 -11.51
CA SER A 502 37.11 1.18 -12.02
C SER A 502 36.22 1.84 -10.96
N LEU A 503 36.10 3.17 -11.02
CA LEU A 503 35.16 3.95 -10.22
C LEU A 503 33.77 3.36 -10.41
N ALA A 504 33.24 2.71 -9.37
CA ALA A 504 31.89 2.20 -9.39
C ALA A 504 30.93 3.36 -9.68
N LYS A 505 30.36 3.37 -10.88
CA LYS A 505 29.42 4.41 -11.31
C LYS A 505 28.31 4.52 -10.27
N ARG A 506 28.12 5.73 -9.77
CA ARG A 506 27.09 6.06 -8.82
C ARG A 506 25.85 6.53 -9.58
N THR A 507 24.67 6.09 -9.16
CA THR A 507 23.41 6.62 -9.69
C THR A 507 23.24 8.06 -9.25
N VAL A 508 23.09 8.95 -10.22
CA VAL A 508 22.82 10.37 -9.99
C VAL A 508 21.33 10.57 -9.85
N VAL A 509 20.88 11.21 -8.77
CA VAL A 509 19.46 11.51 -8.53
C VAL A 509 19.21 13.02 -8.65
N ARG A 510 18.32 13.40 -9.56
CA ARG A 510 17.89 14.80 -9.77
C ARG A 510 16.42 14.93 -9.39
N VAL A 511 16.07 15.96 -8.63
CA VAL A 511 14.70 16.15 -8.13
C VAL A 511 14.16 17.51 -8.56
N GLN A 512 13.04 17.51 -9.27
CA GLN A 512 12.33 18.69 -9.72
C GLN A 512 10.97 18.74 -9.02
N HIS A 513 10.73 19.78 -8.24
CA HIS A 513 9.46 20.03 -7.56
C HIS A 513 8.57 20.92 -8.42
N VAL A 514 7.29 20.58 -8.57
CA VAL A 514 6.30 21.38 -9.31
C VAL A 514 5.17 21.77 -8.36
N LEU A 515 4.92 23.06 -8.18
CA LEU A 515 3.97 23.59 -7.20
C LEU A 515 2.81 24.32 -7.87
N SER A 516 1.59 23.78 -7.76
CA SER A 516 0.42 24.39 -8.41
C SER A 516 -0.04 25.70 -7.79
N SER A 517 0.28 25.93 -6.52
CA SER A 517 -0.12 27.11 -5.76
C SER A 517 0.98 27.44 -4.75
N PRO A 518 2.07 28.10 -5.17
CA PRO A 518 3.06 28.57 -4.22
C PRO A 518 2.35 29.50 -3.22
N SER A 519 2.42 29.17 -1.93
CA SER A 519 1.77 29.95 -0.87
C SER A 519 2.31 31.38 -0.91
N SER A 520 1.44 32.35 -1.19
CA SER A 520 1.81 33.78 -1.30
C SER A 520 2.46 34.31 -0.02
N THR A 521 2.18 33.69 1.13
CA THR A 521 2.74 34.06 2.44
C THR A 521 4.24 33.76 2.55
N HIS A 522 4.79 32.90 1.70
CA HIS A 522 6.22 32.62 1.61
C HIS A 522 6.89 33.24 0.35
N GLN A 523 6.23 34.20 -0.31
CA GLN A 523 6.89 35.07 -1.31
C GLN A 523 7.70 36.22 -0.66
N ALA A 524 8.03 36.13 0.64
CA ALA A 524 9.30 36.70 1.09
C ALA A 524 10.40 36.10 0.17
N PRO A 525 11.43 36.85 -0.24
CA PRO A 525 12.37 36.40 -1.26
C PRO A 525 12.89 35.02 -0.85
N ILE A 526 12.33 33.96 -1.46
CA ILE A 526 12.74 32.58 -1.23
C ILE A 526 14.20 32.61 -1.64
N ASP A 527 15.05 32.51 -0.62
CA ASP A 527 16.46 32.86 -0.65
C ASP A 527 17.09 32.52 -2.01
N GLN A 528 17.58 33.54 -2.71
CA GLN A 528 18.52 33.32 -3.82
C GLN A 528 19.68 32.42 -3.40
N ASP A 529 19.99 32.37 -2.09
CA ASP A 529 20.96 31.45 -1.49
C ASP A 529 20.50 29.97 -1.46
N MET A 530 19.21 29.66 -1.29
CA MET A 530 18.75 28.27 -1.41
C MET A 530 18.87 27.75 -2.84
N HIS A 531 18.64 28.59 -3.84
CA HIS A 531 18.84 28.22 -5.25
C HIS A 531 20.33 28.03 -5.60
N ARG A 532 21.24 28.74 -4.94
CA ARG A 532 22.68 28.58 -5.17
C ARG A 532 23.25 27.30 -4.56
N GLN A 533 22.72 26.84 -3.43
CA GLN A 533 23.35 25.75 -2.68
C GLN A 533 23.00 24.33 -3.16
N ASN A 534 21.90 24.13 -3.90
CA ASN A 534 21.49 22.79 -4.35
C ASN A 534 21.08 22.74 -5.83
N ALA A 535 22.06 22.63 -6.72
CA ALA A 535 21.84 22.50 -8.18
C ALA A 535 20.92 21.31 -8.57
N HIS A 536 20.78 20.31 -7.68
CA HIS A 536 19.99 19.10 -7.89
C HIS A 536 18.50 19.25 -7.55
N HIS A 537 18.10 20.36 -6.92
CA HIS A 537 16.70 20.66 -6.61
C HIS A 537 16.21 21.88 -7.38
N ARG A 538 15.29 21.65 -8.33
CA ARG A 538 14.64 22.72 -9.09
C ARG A 538 13.20 22.86 -8.65
N PHE A 539 12.70 24.09 -8.58
CA PHE A 539 11.30 24.37 -8.28
C PHE A 539 10.65 25.02 -9.50
N HIS A 540 9.51 24.49 -9.90
CA HIS A 540 8.66 25.02 -10.96
C HIS A 540 7.31 25.40 -10.37
N THR A 541 6.71 26.48 -10.85
CA THR A 541 5.38 26.92 -10.44
C THR A 541 4.36 26.61 -11.52
N GLY A 542 3.15 26.22 -11.11
CA GLY A 542 2.07 25.83 -12.02
C GLY A 542 1.81 24.33 -12.05
N ARG A 543 1.19 23.86 -13.13
CA ARG A 543 0.95 22.44 -13.37
C ARG A 543 2.13 21.83 -14.11
N ILE A 544 2.23 20.50 -14.11
CA ILE A 544 3.15 19.80 -15.00
C ILE A 544 2.78 20.14 -16.45
N THR A 545 3.78 20.48 -17.27
CA THR A 545 3.60 20.88 -18.67
C THR A 545 4.35 19.93 -19.59
N LEU A 546 3.94 19.90 -20.86
CA LEU A 546 4.62 19.14 -21.91
C LEU A 546 6.09 19.55 -22.05
N ASP A 547 6.39 20.84 -21.96
CA ASP A 547 7.76 21.35 -22.07
C ASP A 547 8.64 20.93 -20.88
N LEU A 548 8.08 20.94 -19.67
CA LEU A 548 8.80 20.45 -18.49
C LEU A 548 9.12 18.96 -18.63
N LEU A 549 8.14 18.16 -19.09
CA LEU A 549 8.35 16.74 -19.36
C LEU A 549 9.35 16.52 -20.48
N ARG A 550 9.26 17.25 -21.59
CA ARG A 550 10.21 17.20 -22.70
C ARG A 550 11.63 17.48 -22.20
N ASN A 551 11.83 18.56 -21.47
CA ASN A 551 13.14 18.91 -20.91
C ASN A 551 13.67 17.90 -19.90
N THR A 552 12.78 17.23 -19.17
CA THR A 552 13.16 16.19 -18.22
C THR A 552 13.48 14.89 -18.93
N LEU A 553 12.77 14.53 -20.00
CA LEU A 553 12.92 13.26 -20.71
C LEU A 553 14.04 13.29 -21.75
N LEU A 554 14.42 14.48 -22.25
CA LEU A 554 15.62 14.60 -23.07
C LEU A 554 16.81 14.00 -22.31
N PRO A 555 17.63 13.15 -22.95
CA PRO A 555 18.90 12.75 -22.36
C PRO A 555 19.63 14.03 -21.98
N PRO A 556 20.31 14.09 -20.81
CA PRO A 556 21.24 15.18 -20.57
C PRO A 556 22.17 15.15 -21.77
N SER A 557 22.02 16.14 -22.65
CA SER A 557 22.73 16.18 -23.92
C SER A 557 24.19 15.94 -23.57
N ARG A 558 24.96 15.26 -24.44
CA ARG A 558 26.43 15.17 -24.36
C ARG A 558 27.02 16.58 -24.53
N HIS A 559 26.62 17.52 -23.67
CA HIS A 559 26.39 18.91 -24.04
C HIS A 559 27.71 19.68 -24.12
N LEU A 560 28.82 19.08 -23.72
CA LEU A 560 30.11 19.77 -23.63
C LEU A 560 31.34 18.88 -23.85
N GLN A 561 31.21 17.63 -24.31
CA GLN A 561 32.40 16.83 -24.65
C GLN A 561 32.70 16.95 -26.15
N ASP A 562 33.60 17.90 -26.41
CA ASP A 562 34.57 17.96 -27.51
C ASP A 562 34.04 17.94 -28.95
N VAL A 563 33.66 19.12 -29.43
CA VAL A 563 33.57 19.47 -30.86
C VAL A 563 34.97 19.63 -31.49
N ASN A 564 36.04 19.10 -30.87
CA ASN A 564 37.43 19.39 -31.28
C ASN A 564 38.29 18.14 -31.59
N ASP A 565 37.74 16.93 -31.65
CA ASP A 565 38.52 15.76 -32.11
C ASP A 565 38.04 15.37 -33.52
N ASP A 566 38.59 16.06 -34.53
CA ASP A 566 38.46 15.76 -35.98
C ASP A 566 39.18 14.44 -36.34
N ARG A 567 38.94 13.37 -35.58
CA ARG A 567 39.46 12.04 -35.90
C ARG A 567 38.45 11.28 -36.73
N ASP A 568 38.81 11.11 -37.99
CA ASP A 568 38.18 10.23 -38.99
C ASP A 568 38.23 8.75 -38.57
N ASP A 569 37.58 8.39 -37.46
CA ASP A 569 37.37 7.00 -37.05
C ASP A 569 36.00 6.55 -37.56
N ASP A 570 35.99 6.15 -38.85
CA ASP A 570 34.89 5.45 -39.50
C ASP A 570 34.57 4.10 -38.79
N ASP A 571 33.27 3.82 -38.69
CA ASP A 571 32.66 2.48 -38.79
C ASP A 571 32.31 1.60 -37.57
N ASP A 572 32.21 2.10 -36.34
CA ASP A 572 31.52 1.33 -35.27
C ASP A 572 30.63 2.23 -34.37
N ASP A 573 29.73 2.98 -35.01
CA ASP A 573 28.66 3.75 -34.35
C ASP A 573 27.55 2.78 -33.87
N ASP A 574 27.97 1.83 -33.02
CA ASP A 574 27.11 0.99 -32.20
C ASP A 574 26.25 1.93 -31.33
N ASN A 575 25.05 2.22 -31.84
CA ASN A 575 24.03 3.00 -31.16
C ASN A 575 23.88 2.53 -29.71
N ASP A 576 24.50 3.28 -28.79
CA ASP A 576 24.28 3.19 -27.35
C ASP A 576 22.85 3.68 -27.06
N GLU A 577 21.85 2.91 -27.49
CA GLU A 577 20.45 3.16 -27.19
C GLU A 577 20.28 3.13 -25.67
N GLU A 578 20.05 4.31 -25.10
CA GLU A 578 19.67 4.48 -23.71
C GLU A 578 18.35 3.73 -23.45
N GLN A 579 18.35 2.85 -22.45
CA GLN A 579 17.13 2.21 -21.99
C GLN A 579 16.46 3.14 -20.97
N LEU A 580 15.29 3.67 -21.33
CA LEU A 580 14.52 4.58 -20.51
C LEU A 580 13.39 3.82 -19.80
N GLN A 581 13.23 4.03 -18.50
CA GLN A 581 12.08 3.54 -17.74
C GLN A 581 11.34 4.72 -17.12
N ILE A 582 10.04 4.83 -17.36
CA ILE A 582 9.20 5.90 -16.82
C ILE A 582 8.23 5.32 -15.81
N LEU A 583 8.25 5.82 -14.58
CA LEU A 583 7.33 5.45 -13.50
C LEU A 583 6.41 6.63 -13.19
N VAL A 584 5.09 6.44 -13.22
CA VAL A 584 4.10 7.48 -12.94
C VAL A 584 3.22 7.05 -11.78
N CYS A 585 3.05 7.89 -10.75
CA CYS A 585 2.12 7.61 -9.66
C CYS A 585 1.50 8.90 -9.08
N GLY A 586 0.19 8.96 -9.04
CA GLY A 586 -0.55 10.13 -8.57
C GLY A 586 -2.06 9.93 -8.68
N PRO A 587 -2.85 11.00 -8.47
CA PRO A 587 -4.30 10.93 -8.66
C PRO A 587 -4.69 10.45 -10.08
N PRO A 588 -5.82 9.77 -10.28
CA PRO A 588 -6.19 9.21 -11.58
C PRO A 588 -6.21 10.22 -12.74
N LEU A 589 -6.72 11.43 -12.50
CA LEU A 589 -6.70 12.50 -13.50
C LEU A 589 -5.28 12.96 -13.85
N PHE A 590 -4.39 13.03 -12.85
CA PHE A 590 -2.99 13.35 -13.07
C PHE A 590 -2.28 12.27 -13.89
N ASN A 591 -2.49 10.99 -13.55
CA ASN A 591 -1.91 9.87 -14.30
C ASN A 591 -2.39 9.89 -15.75
N LYS A 592 -3.67 10.16 -15.99
CA LYS A 592 -4.25 10.29 -17.34
C LYS A 592 -3.60 11.43 -18.13
N ASP A 593 -3.46 12.61 -17.52
CA ASP A 593 -2.86 13.79 -18.18
C ASP A 593 -1.38 13.54 -18.52
N VAL A 594 -0.61 12.99 -17.58
CA VAL A 594 0.80 12.62 -17.81
C VAL A 594 0.93 11.57 -18.91
N SER A 595 0.06 10.56 -18.93
CA SER A 595 0.06 9.53 -19.97
C SER A 595 -0.20 10.13 -21.34
N ALA A 596 -1.17 11.04 -21.46
CA ALA A 596 -1.44 11.74 -22.72
C ALA A 596 -0.23 12.58 -23.19
N MET A 597 0.44 13.29 -22.28
CA MET A 597 1.67 14.02 -22.59
C MET A 597 2.81 13.08 -23.04
N LEU A 598 2.95 11.92 -22.42
CA LEU A 598 3.96 10.92 -22.81
C LEU A 598 3.66 10.28 -24.17
N THR A 599 2.37 10.07 -24.50
CA THR A 599 1.95 9.67 -25.85
C THR A 599 2.32 10.73 -26.88
N GLU A 600 2.05 12.01 -26.59
CA GLU A 600 2.38 13.13 -27.48
C GLU A 600 3.90 13.26 -27.71
N LEU A 601 4.70 12.94 -26.70
CA LEU A 601 6.16 12.91 -26.80
C LEU A 601 6.73 11.61 -27.43
N GLY A 602 5.88 10.64 -27.78
CA GLY A 602 6.29 9.40 -28.46
C GLY A 602 6.88 8.31 -27.56
N TYR A 603 6.66 8.36 -26.24
CA TYR A 603 7.26 7.40 -25.29
C TYR A 603 6.42 6.15 -25.02
N VAL A 604 5.14 6.12 -25.38
CA VAL A 604 4.24 4.99 -25.07
C VAL A 604 4.51 3.76 -25.95
N ASP A 605 4.89 3.98 -27.22
CA ASP A 605 5.08 2.90 -28.21
C ASP A 605 6.56 2.66 -28.55
N SER A 606 7.49 3.29 -27.83
CA SER A 606 8.93 3.15 -28.10
C SER A 606 9.49 1.84 -27.53
N ALA A 607 10.23 1.09 -28.35
CA ALA A 607 10.91 -0.13 -27.91
C ALA A 607 12.02 0.13 -26.86
N SER A 608 12.56 1.35 -26.80
CA SER A 608 13.59 1.75 -25.84
C SER A 608 13.03 2.31 -24.53
N CYS A 609 11.71 2.52 -24.45
CA CYS A 609 11.05 3.12 -23.29
C CYS A 609 10.05 2.16 -22.65
N GLU A 610 10.17 1.96 -21.35
CA GLU A 610 9.21 1.19 -20.57
C GLU A 610 8.40 2.09 -19.66
N LEU A 611 7.11 2.26 -19.95
CA LEU A 611 6.19 3.06 -19.15
C LEU A 611 5.43 2.18 -18.13
N HIS A 612 5.48 2.60 -16.87
CA HIS A 612 4.71 2.02 -15.76
C HIS A 612 3.86 3.10 -15.10
N ILE A 613 2.55 2.89 -15.07
CA ILE A 613 1.60 3.73 -14.35
C ILE A 613 1.15 2.94 -13.12
N LEU A 614 1.46 3.46 -11.94
CA LEU A 614 1.10 2.90 -10.65
C LEU A 614 -0.20 3.57 -10.20
N GLU A 615 -1.29 2.80 -10.24
CA GLU A 615 -2.63 3.24 -9.83
C GLU A 615 -2.92 3.04 -8.34
#